data_AF-A0A382IR44-F1
#
_entry.id   AF-A0A382IR44-F1
#
_cell.length_a   1.000
_cell.length_b   1.000
_cell.length_c   1.000
_cell.angle_alpha   90.00
_cell.angle_beta   90.00
_cell.angle_gamma   90.00
#
_symmetry.space_group_name_H-M   'P 1'
#
loop_
_entity.id
_entity.type
_entity.pdbx_description
1 polymer ?
#
loop_
_entity_poly.entity_id
_entity_poly.type
_entity_poly.pdbx_seq_one_letter_code
_entity_poly.pdbx_strand_id
1 'polypeptide(L)'
;MDTPNPNVCPTCGSRNTGATFGWKPQRVNENETILTGVGFACGDCDGQWMAHGFVMIANRKGGAPSEEAQAAFLEAMSEAGELRIEPIDD
;
A
#
# COMPACT_ATOMS: atom_id res chain seq x y z
N MET A 1 -19.54 0.31 10.58
CA MET A 1 -18.62 1.16 9.80
C MET A 1 -17.83 0.21 8.92
N ASP A 2 -17.89 0.38 7.60
CA ASP A 2 -17.06 -0.41 6.70
C ASP A 2 -15.58 -0.15 7.02
N THR A 3 -14.80 -1.22 7.15
CA THR A 3 -13.35 -1.13 7.36
C THR A 3 -12.73 -0.47 6.13
N PRO A 4 -11.90 0.58 6.26
CA PRO A 4 -11.21 1.20 5.14
C PRO A 4 -10.46 0.15 4.31
N ASN A 5 -10.64 0.17 2.98
CA ASN A 5 -9.96 -0.76 2.08
C ASN A 5 -9.33 0.01 0.91
N PRO A 6 -7.99 0.10 0.84
CA PRO A 6 -7.32 0.88 -0.19
C PRO A 6 -7.41 0.24 -1.58
N ASN A 7 -7.88 -1.01 -1.68
CA ASN A 7 -8.15 -1.68 -2.96
C ASN A 7 -9.56 -1.39 -3.52
N VAL A 8 -10.28 -0.45 -2.91
CA VAL A 8 -11.57 0.05 -3.40
C VAL A 8 -11.43 1.54 -3.62
N CYS A 9 -11.68 2.00 -4.85
CA CYS A 9 -11.63 3.40 -5.19
C CYS A 9 -12.66 4.18 -4.35
N PRO A 10 -12.24 5.22 -3.59
CA PRO A 10 -13.15 6.01 -2.76
C PRO A 10 -14.11 6.87 -3.59
N THR A 11 -13.79 7.12 -4.86
CA THR A 11 -14.58 7.97 -5.77
C THR A 11 -15.69 7.20 -6.47
N CYS A 12 -15.38 6.06 -7.09
CA CYS A 12 -16.34 5.31 -7.91
C CYS A 12 -16.69 3.90 -7.39
N GLY A 13 -16.04 3.44 -6.31
CA GLY A 13 -16.25 2.11 -5.73
C GLY A 13 -15.64 0.94 -6.52
N SER A 14 -14.92 1.22 -7.62
CA SER A 14 -14.25 0.17 -8.39
C SER A 14 -13.13 -0.52 -7.62
N ARG A 15 -12.87 -1.79 -7.96
CA ARG A 15 -11.73 -2.58 -7.50
C ARG A 15 -10.60 -2.66 -8.52
N ASN A 16 -10.78 -2.08 -9.70
CA ASN A 16 -9.70 -1.91 -10.69
C ASN A 16 -8.77 -0.80 -10.19
N THR A 17 -7.88 -1.16 -9.27
CA THR A 17 -7.00 -0.24 -8.55
C THR A 17 -5.58 -0.78 -8.57
N GLY A 18 -4.60 0.11 -8.51
CA GLY A 18 -3.19 -0.25 -8.46
C GLY A 18 -2.41 0.68 -7.55
N ALA A 19 -1.45 0.12 -6.80
CA ALA A 19 -0.48 0.91 -6.06
C ALA A 19 0.45 1.63 -7.04
N THR A 20 0.69 2.92 -6.83
CA THR A 20 1.46 3.79 -7.74
C THR A 20 2.80 4.23 -7.15
N PHE A 21 2.82 4.56 -5.86
CA PHE A 21 4.04 4.96 -5.15
C PHE A 21 3.93 4.60 -3.66
N GLY A 22 5.05 4.50 -2.97
CA GLY A 22 5.09 4.26 -1.52
C GLY A 22 6.03 5.25 -0.84
N TRP A 23 5.70 5.64 0.38
CA TRP A 23 6.55 6.49 1.20
C TRP A 23 7.48 5.64 2.09
N LYS A 24 8.58 6.25 2.52
CA LYS A 24 9.59 5.66 3.42
C LYS A 24 10.03 4.24 3.01
N PRO A 25 10.66 4.07 1.83
CA PRO A 25 11.11 2.75 1.40
C PRO A 25 12.20 2.23 2.34
N GLN A 26 11.96 1.07 2.94
CA GLN A 26 12.95 0.33 3.73
C GLN A 26 13.36 -0.92 2.97
N ARG A 27 14.57 -0.89 2.42
CA ARG A 27 15.12 -2.06 1.72
C ARG A 27 15.40 -3.16 2.74
N VAL A 28 14.82 -4.33 2.52
CA VAL A 28 15.06 -5.52 3.35
C VAL A 28 16.24 -6.30 2.76
N ASN A 29 16.16 -6.62 1.46
CA ASN A 29 17.22 -7.33 0.75
C ASN A 29 17.31 -6.89 -0.72
N GLU A 30 17.94 -7.70 -1.57
CA GLU A 30 18.13 -7.34 -2.98
C GLU A 30 16.82 -7.16 -3.75
N ASN A 31 15.79 -7.92 -3.39
CA ASN A 31 14.54 -8.02 -4.15
C ASN A 31 13.33 -7.41 -3.44
N GLU A 32 13.41 -7.23 -2.13
CA GLU A 32 12.26 -6.90 -1.29
C GLU A 32 12.45 -5.58 -0.55
N THR A 33 11.40 -4.77 -0.55
CA THR A 33 11.36 -3.46 0.09
C THR A 33 10.02 -3.29 0.78
N ILE A 34 10.04 -2.83 2.04
CA ILE A 34 8.83 -2.42 2.75
C ILE A 34 8.48 -1.00 2.33
N LEU A 35 7.22 -0.78 2.00
CA LEU A 35 6.63 0.53 1.72
C LEU A 35 5.55 0.81 2.76
N THR A 36 5.52 2.04 3.28
CA THR A 36 4.49 2.50 4.22
C THR A 36 3.84 3.77 3.70
N GLY A 37 2.52 3.91 3.86
CA GLY A 37 1.79 5.01 3.25
C GLY A 37 1.84 4.89 1.73
N VAL A 38 0.88 4.20 1.15
CA VAL A 38 0.94 3.82 -0.27
C VAL A 38 -0.08 4.63 -1.06
N GLY A 39 0.35 5.23 -2.16
CA GLY A 39 -0.53 5.88 -3.13
C GLY A 39 -1.15 4.83 -4.05
N PHE A 40 -2.42 5.05 -4.40
CA PHE A 40 -3.19 4.21 -5.31
C PHE A 40 -3.84 5.07 -6.39
N ALA A 41 -4.10 4.45 -7.54
CA ALA A 41 -4.91 5.01 -8.61
C ALA A 41 -5.99 4.01 -9.06
N CYS A 42 -7.12 4.54 -9.51
CA CYS A 42 -8.21 3.77 -10.11
C CYS A 42 -8.06 3.71 -11.62
N GLY A 43 -8.10 2.51 -12.20
CA GLY A 43 -8.03 2.33 -13.65
C GLY A 43 -9.35 2.62 -14.39
N ASP A 44 -10.46 2.88 -13.68
CA ASP A 44 -11.77 3.13 -14.30
C ASP A 44 -12.18 4.61 -14.31
N CYS A 45 -11.74 5.39 -13.31
CA CYS A 45 -12.11 6.81 -13.18
C CYS A 45 -10.90 7.74 -12.98
N ASP A 46 -9.68 7.21 -13.08
CA ASP A 46 -8.41 7.91 -12.92
C ASP A 46 -8.20 8.61 -11.55
N GLY A 47 -9.14 8.48 -10.61
CA GLY A 47 -9.01 9.02 -9.26
C GLY A 47 -7.82 8.43 -8.51
N GLN A 48 -7.18 9.25 -7.67
CA GLN A 48 -6.01 8.87 -6.87
C GLN A 48 -6.29 9.06 -5.38
N TRP A 49 -5.64 8.26 -4.54
CA TRP A 49 -5.75 8.39 -3.08
C TRP A 49 -4.51 7.88 -2.36
N MET A 50 -4.29 8.42 -1.16
CA MET A 50 -3.30 7.95 -0.22
C MET A 50 -3.91 6.99 0.79
N ALA A 51 -3.28 5.84 0.98
CA ALA A 51 -3.58 4.88 2.03
C ALA A 51 -2.55 5.02 3.16
N HIS A 52 -2.81 5.94 4.08
CA HIS A 52 -1.99 6.14 5.27
C HIS A 52 -2.08 4.92 6.18
N GLY A 53 -0.97 4.50 6.80
CA GLY A 53 -0.95 3.30 7.64
C GLY A 53 -1.04 1.98 6.86
N PHE A 54 -1.19 2.02 5.54
CA PHE A 54 -1.04 0.82 4.71
C PHE A 54 0.44 0.46 4.57
N VAL A 55 0.76 -0.81 4.78
CA VAL A 55 2.11 -1.37 4.64
C VAL A 55 2.05 -2.43 3.56
N MET A 56 3.08 -2.51 2.72
CA MET A 56 3.22 -3.60 1.75
C MET A 56 4.68 -3.99 1.53
N ILE A 57 4.86 -5.24 1.09
CA ILE A 57 6.14 -5.73 0.58
C ILE A 57 6.15 -5.58 -0.93
N ALA A 58 7.01 -4.72 -1.46
CA ALA A 58 7.32 -4.68 -2.88
C ALA A 58 8.38 -5.74 -3.18
N ASN A 59 8.03 -6.75 -3.99
CA ASN A 59 8.93 -7.83 -4.39
C ASN A 59 9.20 -7.78 -5.89
N ARG A 60 10.46 -7.52 -6.27
CA ARG A 60 10.90 -7.44 -7.67
C ARG A 60 10.92 -8.78 -8.39
N LYS A 61 11.23 -9.86 -7.67
CA LYS A 61 11.39 -11.21 -8.23
C LYS A 61 10.04 -11.92 -8.40
N GLY A 62 9.00 -11.43 -7.72
CA GLY A 62 7.72 -12.12 -7.59
C GLY A 62 7.84 -13.36 -6.68
N GLY A 63 6.71 -14.03 -6.46
CA GLY A 63 6.61 -15.18 -5.56
C GLY A 63 6.36 -14.79 -4.10
N ALA A 64 6.46 -15.78 -3.21
CA ALA A 64 6.24 -15.57 -1.78
C ALA A 64 7.34 -14.70 -1.17
N PRO A 65 7.01 -13.76 -0.27
CA PRO A 65 8.01 -12.97 0.44
C PRO A 65 8.92 -13.83 1.32
N SER A 66 10.18 -13.45 1.45
CA SER A 66 11.12 -14.08 2.38
C SER A 66 10.68 -13.95 3.84
N GLU A 67 11.21 -14.81 4.72
CA GLU A 67 10.95 -14.71 6.17
C GLU A 67 11.42 -13.37 6.74
N GLU A 68 12.54 -12.84 6.24
CA GLU A 68 13.06 -11.53 6.64
C GLU A 68 12.10 -10.41 6.25
N ALA A 69 11.54 -10.44 5.04
CA ALA A 69 10.55 -9.47 4.59
C ALA A 69 9.23 -9.59 5.36
N GLN A 70 8.82 -10.80 5.73
CA GLN A 70 7.65 -11.01 6.57
C GLN A 70 7.85 -10.44 7.98
N ALA A 71 9.04 -10.62 8.58
CA ALA A 71 9.36 -10.05 9.88
C ALA A 71 9.38 -8.51 9.85
N ALA A 72 10.06 -7.92 8.86
CA ALA A 72 10.10 -6.47 8.68
C ALA A 72 8.71 -5.89 8.39
N PHE A 73 7.85 -6.62 7.67
CA PHE A 73 6.47 -6.24 7.43
C PHE A 73 5.65 -6.20 8.72
N LEU A 74 5.79 -7.19 9.60
CA LEU A 74 5.09 -7.20 10.90
C LEU A 74 5.54 -6.05 11.81
N GLU A 75 6.84 -5.75 11.82
CA GLU A 75 7.40 -4.60 12.54
C GLU A 75 6.81 -3.29 11.99
N ALA A 76 6.90 -3.08 10.67
CA ALA A 76 6.34 -1.89 10.03
C ALA A 76 4.82 -1.76 10.22
N MET A 77 4.07 -2.87 10.27
CA MET A 77 2.63 -2.85 10.61
C MET A 77 2.37 -2.41 12.05
N SER A 78 3.25 -2.75 12.99
CA SER A 78 3.12 -2.33 14.39
C SER A 78 3.40 -0.84 14.58
N GLU A 79 4.26 -0.26 13.74
CA GLU A 79 4.58 1.16 13.71
C GLU A 79 3.61 1.97 12.85
N ALA A 80 2.97 1.32 11.88
CA ALA A 80 1.95 1.92 11.06
C ALA A 80 0.74 2.27 11.94
N GLY A 81 0.44 3.56 12.01
CA GLY A 81 -0.80 4.02 12.63
C GLY A 81 -2.04 3.51 11.91
N GLU A 82 -3.22 3.94 12.37
CA GLU A 82 -4.50 3.51 11.80
C GLU A 82 -4.57 3.75 10.28
N LEU A 83 -5.15 2.76 9.58
CA LEU A 83 -5.40 2.84 8.15
C LEU A 83 -6.40 3.97 7.85
N ARG A 84 -5.97 4.97 7.09
CA ARG A 84 -6.80 6.09 6.63
C ARG A 84 -6.67 6.27 5.14
N ILE A 85 -7.80 6.46 4.46
CA ILE A 85 -7.87 6.69 3.02
C ILE A 85 -8.17 8.16 2.78
N GLU A 86 -7.32 8.83 2.02
CA GLU A 86 -7.45 10.24 1.68
C GLU A 86 -7.39 10.40 0.16
N PRO A 87 -8.51 10.72 -0.51
CA PRO A 87 -8.51 11.09 -1.92
C PRO A 87 -7.54 12.25 -2.18
N ILE A 88 -6.85 12.18 -3.31
CA ILE A 88 -6.04 13.28 -3.81
C ILE A 88 -6.90 13.99 -4.85
N ASP A 89 -7.34 15.20 -4.52
CA ASP A 89 -8.01 16.07 -5.48
C ASP A 89 -6.93 16.72 -6.37
N ASP A 90 -7.19 16.74 -7.69
CA ASP A 90 -6.41 17.54 -8.65
C ASP A 90 -6.69 19.04 -8.48
#